data_AF-A0A081C2Y2-F1
#
_entry.id   AF-A0A081C2Y2-F1
#
_cell.length_a   1.000
_cell.length_b   1.000
_cell.length_c   1.000
_cell.angle_alpha   90.00
_cell.angle_beta   90.00
_cell.angle_gamma   90.00
#
_symmetry.space_group_name_H-M   'P 1'
#
loop_
_entity.id
_entity.type
_entity.pdbx_description
1 polymer ?
#
loop_
_entity_poly.entity_id
_entity_poly.type
_entity_poly.pdbx_seq_one_letter_code
_entity_poly.pdbx_strand_id
1 'polypeptide(L)'
;MRFKYPEKELELASVGSFLLIAGSADHLQPFKDTKLTFLVDSIDEFMEFFAKHGSIILEYPKSVPTGKNMLVKHPDGLVVEYVEHKTDTKA
;
A
#
# COMPACT_ATOMS: atom_id res chain seq x y z
N MET A 1 9.29 12.69 1.89
CA MET A 1 8.35 13.68 2.46
C MET A 1 7.77 13.12 3.76
N ARG A 2 7.77 13.86 4.87
CA ARG A 2 7.18 13.44 6.16
C ARG A 2 5.93 14.27 6.47
N PHE A 3 4.85 13.64 6.92
CA PHE A 3 3.61 14.30 7.28
C PHE A 3 2.87 13.52 8.39
N LYS A 4 1.97 14.20 9.10
CA LYS A 4 1.16 13.58 10.15
C LYS A 4 -0.17 13.13 9.55
N TYR A 5 -0.71 12.01 10.04
CA TYR A 5 -2.06 11.56 9.77
C TYR A 5 -2.87 11.58 11.09
N PRO A 6 -3.41 12.76 11.48
CA PRO A 6 -3.94 12.97 12.83
C PRO A 6 -5.16 12.11 13.14
N GLU A 7 -6.01 11.83 12.14
CA GLU A 7 -7.21 11.00 12.29
C GLU A 7 -6.93 9.56 12.73
N LYS A 8 -5.70 9.08 12.49
CA LYS A 8 -5.24 7.75 12.91
C LYS A 8 -4.16 7.82 13.98
N GLU A 9 -3.80 9.02 14.41
CA GLU A 9 -2.68 9.27 15.32
C GLU A 9 -1.36 8.65 14.85
N LEU A 10 -1.09 8.76 13.54
CA LEU A 10 0.10 8.22 12.90
C LEU A 10 1.01 9.32 12.35
N GLU A 11 2.28 8.99 12.20
CA GLU A 11 3.23 9.75 11.41
C GLU A 11 3.67 8.94 10.19
N LEU A 12 3.66 9.60 9.04
CA LEU A 12 3.95 9.00 7.75
C LEU A 12 5.18 9.61 7.13
N ALA A 13 6.01 8.79 6.49
CA ALA A 13 7.13 9.25 5.69
C ALA A 13 7.20 8.49 4.36
N SER A 14 7.16 9.23 3.26
CA SER A 14 7.47 8.71 1.93
C SER A 14 8.98 8.83 1.67
N VAL A 15 9.60 7.72 1.27
CA VAL A 15 11.01 7.61 0.87
C VAL A 15 11.04 6.85 -0.46
N GLY A 16 11.23 7.56 -1.58
CA GLY A 16 11.05 6.96 -2.91
C GLY A 16 9.64 6.36 -3.05
N SER A 17 9.55 5.10 -3.44
CA SER A 17 8.27 4.36 -3.59
C SER A 17 7.75 3.73 -2.29
N PHE A 18 8.39 3.98 -1.14
CA PHE A 18 8.05 3.38 0.15
C PHE A 18 7.30 4.36 1.04
N LEU A 19 6.26 3.89 1.73
CA LEU A 19 5.60 4.60 2.83
C LEU A 19 5.88 3.92 4.17
N LEU A 20 6.51 4.66 5.08
CA LEU A 20 6.76 4.24 6.47
C LEU A 20 5.65 4.78 7.37
N ILE A 21 5.08 3.90 8.20
CA ILE A 21 4.00 4.20 9.15
C ILE A 21 4.53 4.04 10.58
N ALA A 22 4.49 5.13 11.36
CA ALA A 22 4.89 5.14 12.77
C ALA A 22 3.72 5.56 13.67
N GLY A 23 3.61 4.95 14.85
CA GLY A 23 2.56 5.20 15.83
C GLY A 23 2.75 4.40 17.11
N SER A 24 1.86 4.57 18.09
CA SER A 24 1.82 3.72 19.29
C SER A 24 1.48 2.27 18.91
N ALA A 25 1.77 1.31 19.79
CA ALA A 25 1.48 -0.10 19.53
C ALA A 25 0.00 -0.38 19.24
N ASP A 26 -0.90 0.36 19.91
CA ASP A 26 -2.35 0.26 19.75
C ASP A 26 -2.80 0.86 18.41
N HIS A 27 -2.23 1.99 18.00
CA HIS A 27 -2.56 2.63 16.71
C HIS A 27 -1.94 1.92 15.51
N LEU A 28 -0.84 1.20 15.72
CA LEU A 28 -0.26 0.33 14.70
C LEU A 28 -0.96 -1.02 14.60
N GLN A 29 -1.77 -1.42 15.60
CA GLN A 29 -2.38 -2.74 15.64
C GLN A 29 -3.21 -3.07 14.38
N PRO A 30 -4.02 -2.15 13.83
CA PRO A 30 -4.77 -2.37 12.58
C PRO A 30 -3.88 -2.46 11.33
N PHE A 31 -2.66 -1.92 11.41
CA PHE A 31 -1.67 -1.87 10.32
C PHE A 31 -0.55 -2.88 10.54
N LYS A 32 -0.67 -3.78 11.53
CA LYS A 32 0.39 -4.73 11.86
C LYS A 32 0.66 -5.70 10.73
N ASP A 33 -0.36 -6.05 9.96
CA ASP A 33 -0.17 -6.99 8.86
C ASP A 33 0.35 -6.26 7.62
N THR A 34 -0.10 -5.04 7.32
CA THR A 34 0.42 -4.23 6.21
C THR A 34 1.67 -3.45 6.61
N LYS A 35 2.86 -4.05 6.46
CA LYS A 35 4.13 -3.43 6.85
C LYS A 35 4.63 -2.35 5.90
N LEU A 36 4.21 -2.40 4.64
CA LEU A 36 4.70 -1.55 3.56
C LEU A 36 3.58 -1.22 2.59
N THR A 37 3.59 0.01 2.07
CA THR A 37 2.77 0.44 0.94
C THR A 37 3.69 0.84 -0.22
N PHE A 38 3.46 0.28 -1.41
CA PHE A 38 4.14 0.64 -2.66
C PHE A 38 3.22 1.42 -3.58
N LEU A 39 3.70 2.57 -4.05
CA LEU A 39 3.09 3.28 -5.17
C LEU A 39 3.58 2.65 -6.48
N VAL A 40 2.65 2.20 -7.31
CA VAL A 40 2.89 1.61 -8.63
C VAL A 40 2.16 2.39 -9.72
N ASP A 41 2.61 2.18 -10.95
CA ASP A 41 2.04 2.73 -12.18
C ASP A 41 0.78 1.98 -12.64
N SER A 42 0.72 0.66 -12.44
CA SER A 42 -0.43 -0.16 -12.82
C SER A 42 -0.67 -1.32 -11.83
N ILE A 43 -1.77 -1.26 -11.09
CA ILE A 43 -2.17 -2.38 -10.22
C ILE A 43 -2.56 -3.61 -11.02
N ASP A 44 -3.14 -3.43 -12.21
CA ASP A 44 -3.60 -4.54 -13.04
C ASP A 44 -2.40 -5.36 -13.55
N GLU A 45 -1.31 -4.70 -13.96
CA GLU A 45 -0.05 -5.37 -14.36
C GLU A 45 0.59 -6.13 -13.19
N PHE A 46 0.63 -5.53 -12.00
CA PHE A 46 1.15 -6.20 -10.81
C PHE A 46 0.28 -7.38 -10.38
N MET A 47 -1.05 -7.29 -10.50
CA MET A 47 -1.94 -8.41 -10.23
C MET A 47 -1.65 -9.61 -11.16
N GLU A 48 -1.49 -9.36 -12.46
CA GLU A 48 -1.11 -10.41 -13.43
C GLU A 48 0.28 -11.00 -13.14
N PHE A 49 1.23 -10.16 -12.74
CA PHE A 49 2.55 -10.60 -12.31
C PHE A 49 2.43 -11.54 -11.10
N PHE A 50 1.68 -11.17 -10.07
CA PHE A 50 1.53 -11.98 -8.86
C PHE A 50 0.81 -13.30 -9.09
N ALA A 51 -0.20 -13.31 -9.95
CA ALA A 51 -0.88 -14.55 -10.35
C ALA A 51 0.07 -15.60 -10.94
N LYS A 52 1.22 -15.18 -11.50
CA LYS A 52 2.23 -16.06 -12.11
C LYS A 52 3.39 -16.42 -11.17
N HIS A 53 3.59 -15.69 -10.06
CA HIS A 53 4.82 -15.76 -9.24
C HIS A 53 4.59 -16.18 -7.78
N GLY A 54 3.46 -16.83 -7.48
CA GLY A 54 3.25 -17.49 -6.18
C GLY A 54 2.91 -16.56 -5.02
N SER A 55 2.60 -15.30 -5.29
CA SER A 55 2.02 -14.38 -4.30
C SER A 55 0.52 -14.65 -4.12
N ILE A 56 0.00 -14.36 -2.94
CA ILE A 56 -1.44 -14.50 -2.62
C ILE A 56 -2.07 -13.11 -2.58
N ILE A 57 -3.13 -12.90 -3.36
CA ILE A 57 -3.93 -11.68 -3.29
C ILE A 57 -4.90 -11.79 -2.11
N LEU A 58 -4.64 -11.04 -1.03
CA LEU A 58 -5.48 -11.02 0.16
C LEU A 58 -6.73 -10.14 -0.05
N GLU A 59 -6.54 -9.01 -0.72
CA GLU A 59 -7.62 -8.14 -1.17
C GLU A 59 -7.40 -7.79 -2.64
N TYR A 60 -8.34 -8.18 -3.51
CA TYR A 60 -8.29 -7.89 -4.94
C TYR A 60 -8.33 -6.37 -5.22
N PRO A 61 -7.83 -5.94 -6.40
CA PRO A 61 -7.87 -4.53 -6.79
C PRO A 61 -9.24 -3.90 -6.57
N LYS A 62 -9.26 -2.81 -5.80
CA LYS A 62 -10.48 -2.02 -5.55
C LYS A 62 -10.20 -0.54 -5.75
N SER A 63 -11.21 0.16 -6.26
CA SER A 63 -11.16 1.61 -6.43
C SER A 63 -11.26 2.32 -5.08
N VAL A 64 -10.40 3.31 -4.88
CA VAL A 64 -10.37 4.21 -3.73
C VAL A 64 -10.38 5.67 -4.23
N PRO A 65 -10.67 6.68 -3.38
CA PRO A 65 -10.75 8.07 -3.84
C PRO A 65 -9.51 8.53 -4.61
N THR A 66 -8.33 8.12 -4.16
CA THR A 66 -7.02 8.46 -4.73
C THR A 66 -6.60 7.61 -5.92
N GLY A 67 -7.32 6.53 -6.27
CA GLY A 67 -6.97 5.62 -7.38
C GLY A 67 -7.43 4.19 -7.12
N LYS A 68 -6.50 3.23 -7.07
CA LYS A 68 -6.77 1.82 -6.77
C LYS A 68 -5.82 1.34 -5.68
N ASN A 69 -6.23 0.34 -4.90
CA ASN A 69 -5.32 -0.44 -4.06
C ASN A 69 -5.60 -1.94 -4.11
N MET A 70 -4.58 -2.73 -3.73
CA MET A 70 -4.60 -4.19 -3.63
C MET A 70 -3.72 -4.61 -2.45
N LEU A 71 -4.10 -5.67 -1.72
CA LEU A 71 -3.28 -6.21 -0.63
C LEU A 71 -2.72 -7.59 -1.01
N VAL A 72 -1.40 -7.73 -0.93
CA VAL A 72 -0.68 -8.92 -1.41
C VAL A 72 0.19 -9.50 -0.31
N LYS A 73 0.17 -10.83 -0.17
CA LYS A 73 1.14 -11.59 0.62
C LYS A 73 2.17 -12.23 -0.32
N HIS A 74 3.44 -11.87 -0.13
CA HIS A 74 4.57 -12.41 -0.87
C HIS A 74 4.93 -13.83 -0.39
N PRO A 75 5.69 -14.62 -1.19
CA PRO A 75 6.09 -15.98 -0.84
C PRO A 75 6.87 -16.10 0.48
N ASP A 76 7.59 -15.05 0.89
CA ASP A 76 8.33 -14.96 2.15
C ASP A 76 7.44 -14.60 3.35
N GLY A 77 6.14 -14.37 3.13
CA GLY A 77 5.15 -14.04 4.15
C GLY A 77 4.96 -12.54 4.39
N LEU A 78 5.72 -11.67 3.72
CA LEU A 78 5.55 -10.22 3.82
C LEU A 78 4.20 -9.80 3.20
N VAL A 79 3.45 -8.95 3.91
CA VAL A 79 2.18 -8.39 3.42
C VAL A 79 2.37 -6.92 3.07
N VAL A 80 2.04 -6.57 1.83
CA VAL A 80 2.29 -5.26 1.21
C VAL A 80 1.01 -4.76 0.55
N GLU A 81 0.70 -3.49 0.77
CA GLU A 81 -0.33 -2.78 0.02
C GLU A 81 0.27 -2.16 -1.24
N TYR A 82 -0.34 -2.43 -2.39
CA TYR A 82 -0.01 -1.80 -3.66
C TYR A 82 -1.06 -0.74 -3.94
N VAL A 83 -0.62 0.48 -4.28
CA VAL A 83 -1.46 1.63 -4.57
C VAL A 83 -1.11 2.19 -5.94
N GLU A 84 -2.11 2.47 -6.74
CA GLU A 84 -1.98 3.24 -7.98
C GLU A 84 -2.75 4.54 -7.78
N HIS A 85 -2.11 5.68 -7.96
CA HIS A 85 -2.79 6.98 -7.91
C HIS A 85 -3.45 7.28 -9.25
N LYS A 86 -4.62 7.93 -9.23
CA LYS A 86 -5.14 8.59 -10.43
C LYS A 86 -4.08 9.57 -10.91
N THR A 87 -3.73 9.52 -12.18
CA THR A 87 -2.98 10.59 -12.82
C THR A 87 -3.79 11.87 -12.66
N ASP A 88 -3.30 12.80 -11.85
CA ASP A 88 -3.79 14.17 -11.89
C ASP A 88 -3.39 14.71 -13.26
N THR A 89 -4.32 14.71 -14.22
CA THR A 89 -4.17 15.44 -15.47
C THR A 89 -4.27 16.93 -15.16
N LYS A 90 -3.26 17.48 -14.49
CA LYS A 90 -2.99 18.92 -14.55
C LYS A 90 -2.00 19.15 -15.68
N ALA A 91 -2.58 19.33 -16.87
CA ALA A 91 -1.95 20.11 -17.93
C ALA A 91 -1.91 21.59 -17.54
#